data_AF-A0A937KFR6-F1
#
_entry.id   AF-A0A937KFR6-F1
#
_cell.length_a   1.000
_cell.length_b   1.000
_cell.length_c   1.000
_cell.angle_alpha   90.00
_cell.angle_beta   90.00
_cell.angle_gamma   90.00
#
_symmetry.space_group_name_H-M   'P 1'
#
loop_
_entity.id
_entity.type
_entity.pdbx_description
1 polymer ?
#
loop_
_entity_poly.entity_id
_entity_poly.type
_entity_poly.pdbx_seq_one_letter_code
_entity_poly.pdbx_strand_id
1 'polypeptide(L)'
;KQAVENGFDIKVGKFPFTASGKAQSSGNSEGFVKVIFDSKYGEWLGCHMIGSNVTEMISEAVVGRKLETTGHEILKAVHPHPTLSEAVMEAVADAYDEVIHL
;
A
#
# COMPACT_ATOMS: atom_id res chain seq x y z
N LYS A 1 -13.97 2.67 -6.52
CA LYS A 1 -15.20 3.22 -7.12
C LYS A 1 -15.48 4.60 -6.53
N GLN A 2 -15.73 4.69 -5.22
CA GLN A 2 -15.96 5.96 -4.51
C GLN A 2 -15.01 7.12 -4.89
N ALA A 3 -13.68 6.89 -4.99
CA ALA A 3 -12.75 7.95 -5.40
C ALA A 3 -13.07 8.54 -6.78
N VAL A 4 -13.33 7.68 -7.78
CA VAL A 4 -13.69 8.11 -9.14
C VAL A 4 -15.06 8.79 -9.14
N GLU A 5 -16.02 8.26 -8.37
CA GLU A 5 -17.37 8.83 -8.24
C GLU A 5 -17.35 10.23 -7.58
N ASN A 6 -16.38 10.48 -6.70
CA ASN A 6 -16.14 11.78 -6.09
C ASN A 6 -15.33 12.74 -6.99
N GLY A 7 -14.97 12.32 -8.21
CA GLY A 7 -14.27 13.16 -9.19
C GLY A 7 -12.76 13.24 -9.03
N PHE A 8 -12.14 12.36 -8.25
CA PHE A 8 -10.68 12.28 -8.18
C PHE A 8 -10.11 11.60 -9.44
N ASP A 9 -9.02 12.17 -9.96
CA ASP A 9 -8.09 11.42 -10.79
C ASP A 9 -7.19 10.59 -9.86
N ILE A 10 -6.95 9.32 -10.18
CA ILE A 10 -6.35 8.40 -9.21
C ILE A 10 -5.11 7.68 -9.73
N LYS A 11 -4.13 7.56 -8.84
CA LYS A 11 -3.04 6.58 -8.92
C LYS A 11 -3.40 5.36 -8.10
N VAL A 12 -3.12 4.19 -8.63
CA VAL A 12 -3.41 2.91 -7.98
C VAL A 12 -2.17 2.07 -8.05
N GLY A 13 -1.75 1.55 -6.90
CA GLY A 13 -0.68 0.57 -6.83
C GLY A 13 -1.12 -0.69 -6.12
N LYS A 14 -0.53 -1.83 -6.48
CA LYS A 14 -0.88 -3.14 -5.96
C LYS A 14 0.36 -4.04 -5.86
N PHE A 15 0.62 -4.52 -4.64
CA PHE A 15 1.68 -5.47 -4.39
C PHE A 15 1.13 -6.83 -3.94
N PRO A 16 1.43 -7.94 -4.62
CA PRO A 16 1.00 -9.27 -4.24
C PRO A 16 1.89 -9.83 -3.12
N PHE A 17 1.30 -10.53 -2.14
CA PHE A 17 2.10 -11.17 -1.09
C PHE A 17 2.98 -12.31 -1.60
N THR A 18 2.76 -12.81 -2.82
CA THR A 18 3.65 -13.76 -3.48
C THR A 18 5.05 -13.18 -3.74
N ALA A 19 5.19 -11.85 -3.81
CA ALA A 19 6.47 -11.16 -3.94
C ALA A 19 7.09 -10.76 -2.58
N SER A 20 6.37 -10.92 -1.46
CA SER A 20 6.90 -10.60 -0.12
C SER A 20 7.73 -11.77 0.43
N GLY A 21 9.02 -11.53 0.66
CA GLY A 21 9.91 -12.51 1.31
C GLY A 21 9.40 -12.94 2.69
N LYS A 22 8.84 -12.01 3.48
CA LYS A 22 8.23 -12.35 4.77
C LYS A 22 7.02 -13.26 4.61
N ALA A 23 6.11 -12.94 3.68
CA ALA A 23 4.91 -13.75 3.45
C ALA A 23 5.29 -15.17 2.99
N GLN A 24 6.24 -15.29 2.06
CA GLN A 24 6.81 -16.57 1.61
C GLN A 24 7.38 -17.38 2.77
N SER A 25 8.25 -16.78 3.59
CA SER A 25 8.86 -17.46 4.75
C SER A 25 7.85 -17.93 5.80
N SER A 26 6.67 -17.29 5.86
CA SER A 26 5.60 -17.62 6.80
C SER A 26 4.61 -18.67 6.26
N GLY A 27 4.72 -19.06 4.99
CA GLY A 27 3.78 -19.96 4.32
C GLY A 27 2.42 -19.34 3.98
N ASN A 28 2.25 -18.02 4.13
CA ASN A 28 0.99 -17.30 3.93
C ASN A 28 1.14 -16.23 2.82
N SER A 29 1.44 -16.66 1.60
CA SER A 29 1.74 -15.76 0.47
C SER A 29 0.53 -15.40 -0.41
N GLU A 30 -0.66 -15.88 -0.07
CA GLU A 30 -1.90 -15.51 -0.78
C GLU A 30 -2.38 -14.11 -0.40
N GLY A 31 -2.78 -13.34 -1.40
CA GLY A 31 -3.37 -12.01 -1.22
C GLY A 31 -2.51 -10.86 -1.75
N PHE A 32 -2.87 -9.64 -1.37
CA PHE A 32 -2.24 -8.40 -1.85
C PHE A 32 -2.56 -7.20 -0.96
N VAL A 33 -1.75 -6.15 -1.11
CA VAL A 33 -2.06 -4.78 -0.69
C VAL A 33 -2.36 -3.95 -1.93
N LYS A 34 -3.42 -3.14 -1.88
CA LYS A 34 -3.79 -2.18 -2.92
C LYS A 34 -3.99 -0.80 -2.29
N VAL A 35 -3.34 0.20 -2.85
CA VAL A 35 -3.43 1.60 -2.41
C VAL A 35 -4.00 2.48 -3.52
N ILE A 36 -4.64 3.58 -3.12
CA ILE A 36 -5.30 4.53 -4.02
C ILE A 36 -4.92 5.94 -3.55
N PHE A 37 -4.33 6.72 -4.44
CA PHE A 37 -3.93 8.10 -4.21
C PHE A 37 -4.62 9.04 -5.20
N ASP A 38 -4.82 10.29 -4.81
CA ASP A 38 -5.15 11.37 -5.75
C ASP A 38 -3.94 11.68 -6.63
N SER A 39 -4.13 11.72 -7.95
CA SER A 39 -3.07 12.03 -8.91
C SER A 39 -2.56 13.47 -8.81
N LYS A 40 -3.40 14.40 -8.33
CA LYS A 40 -3.08 15.83 -8.34
C LYS A 40 -2.18 16.24 -7.18
N TYR A 41 -2.52 15.82 -5.96
CA TYR A 41 -1.80 16.20 -4.74
C TYR A 41 -1.12 15.03 -4.03
N GLY A 42 -1.37 13.79 -4.45
CA GLY A 42 -0.77 12.60 -3.83
C GLY A 42 -1.47 12.16 -2.54
N GLU A 43 -2.61 12.76 -2.17
CA GLU A 43 -3.38 12.43 -0.97
C GLU A 43 -3.75 10.93 -0.95
N TRP A 44 -3.60 10.28 0.20
CA TRP A 44 -4.01 8.89 0.37
C TRP A 44 -5.55 8.74 0.46
N LEU A 45 -6.18 8.30 -0.63
CA LEU A 45 -7.64 8.17 -0.73
C LEU A 45 -8.18 6.83 -0.22
N GLY A 46 -7.40 5.75 -0.30
CA GLY A 46 -7.87 4.45 0.16
C GLY A 46 -6.82 3.34 0.17
N CYS A 47 -7.12 2.29 0.95
CA CYS A 47 -6.31 1.08 1.00
C CYS A 47 -7.23 -0.14 1.14
N HIS A 48 -6.95 -1.20 0.38
CA HIS A 48 -7.61 -2.49 0.48
C HIS A 48 -6.53 -3.58 0.60
N MET A 49 -6.73 -4.51 1.52
CA MET A 49 -5.77 -5.57 1.78
C MET A 49 -6.49 -6.91 1.88
N ILE A 50 -5.88 -7.96 1.34
CA ILE A 50 -6.32 -9.35 1.46
C ILE A 50 -5.09 -10.17 1.84
N GLY A 51 -5.17 -11.00 2.88
CA GLY A 51 -4.07 -11.87 3.30
C GLY A 51 -3.97 -12.01 4.81
N SER A 52 -2.91 -12.67 5.28
CA SER A 52 -2.65 -12.84 6.72
C SER A 52 -2.24 -11.51 7.38
N ASN A 53 -2.64 -11.29 8.63
CA ASN A 53 -2.31 -10.11 9.46
C ASN A 53 -2.69 -8.73 8.90
N VAL A 54 -3.48 -8.65 7.83
CA VAL A 54 -3.87 -7.36 7.21
C VAL A 54 -4.71 -6.47 8.13
N THR A 55 -5.39 -7.04 9.12
CA THR A 55 -6.13 -6.30 10.15
C THR A 55 -5.22 -5.48 11.06
N GLU A 56 -3.98 -5.93 11.27
CA GLU A 56 -2.97 -5.17 12.01
C GLU A 56 -2.31 -4.12 11.10
N MET A 57 -2.05 -4.48 9.85
CA MET A 57 -1.39 -3.58 8.88
C MET A 57 -2.25 -2.39 8.46
N ILE A 58 -3.58 -2.56 8.36
CA ILE A 58 -4.47 -1.47 7.92
C ILE A 58 -4.42 -0.25 8.85
N SER A 59 -3.95 -0.42 10.09
CA SER A 59 -3.75 0.66 11.06
C SER A 59 -2.85 1.78 10.52
N GLU A 60 -1.80 1.45 9.75
CA GLU A 60 -0.91 2.41 9.11
C GLU A 60 -1.68 3.31 8.14
N ALA A 61 -2.48 2.71 7.25
CA ALA A 61 -3.31 3.44 6.30
C ALA A 61 -4.38 4.28 7.01
N VAL A 62 -4.97 3.79 8.11
CA VAL A 62 -5.94 4.56 8.91
C VAL A 62 -5.30 5.83 9.49
N VAL A 63 -4.12 5.70 10.11
CA VAL A 63 -3.40 6.84 10.70
C VAL A 63 -2.90 7.78 9.60
N GLY A 64 -2.28 7.27 8.55
CA GLY A 64 -1.77 8.06 7.43
C GLY A 64 -2.86 8.88 6.74
N ARG A 65 -4.03 8.26 6.47
CA ARG A 65 -5.18 8.99 5.91
C ARG A 65 -5.72 10.04 6.86
N LYS A 66 -5.74 9.77 8.17
CA LYS A 66 -6.20 10.74 9.18
C LYS A 66 -5.28 11.97 9.28
N LEU A 67 -4.00 11.78 8.96
CA LEU A 67 -2.96 12.81 8.95
C LEU A 67 -2.76 13.45 7.57
N GLU A 68 -3.62 13.14 6.58
CA GLU A 68 -3.52 13.68 5.22
C GLU A 68 -2.15 13.41 4.57
N THR A 69 -1.54 12.28 4.93
CA THR A 69 -0.24 11.85 4.38
C THR A 69 -0.34 11.57 2.88
N THR A 70 0.73 11.83 2.13
CA THR A 70 0.82 11.49 0.71
C THR A 70 1.56 10.17 0.50
N GLY A 71 1.46 9.62 -0.71
CA GLY A 71 2.24 8.44 -1.06
C GLY A 71 3.76 8.65 -0.94
N HIS A 72 4.25 9.88 -1.08
CA HIS A 72 5.69 10.15 -1.02
C HIS A 72 6.27 9.97 0.39
N GLU A 73 5.53 10.35 1.45
CA GLU A 73 6.00 10.12 2.82
C GLU A 73 6.06 8.63 3.15
N ILE A 74 5.09 7.84 2.68
CA ILE A 74 5.05 6.38 2.90
C ILE A 74 6.15 5.68 2.12
N LEU A 75 6.35 6.06 0.84
CA LEU A 75 7.40 5.51 0.00
C LEU A 75 8.80 5.76 0.58
N LYS A 76 9.02 6.92 1.22
CA LYS A 76 10.29 7.30 1.82
C LYS A 76 10.45 6.83 3.28
N ALA A 77 9.39 6.35 3.90
CA ALA A 77 9.45 5.81 5.26
C ALA A 77 10.16 4.46 5.28
N VAL A 78 11.07 4.28 6.24
CA VAL A 78 11.79 3.02 6.39
C VAL A 78 10.87 1.97 7.00
N HIS A 79 10.39 1.06 6.15
CA HIS A 79 9.65 -0.12 6.59
C HIS A 79 10.65 -1.19 7.06
N PRO A 80 10.43 -1.85 8.21
CA PRO A 80 11.37 -2.86 8.70
C PRO A 80 11.45 -4.07 7.75
N HIS A 81 12.65 -4.61 7.57
CA HIS A 81 12.89 -5.79 6.73
C HIS A 81 13.36 -7.01 7.56
N PRO A 82 12.84 -8.23 7.33
CA PRO A 82 11.69 -8.57 6.49
C PRO A 82 10.37 -8.49 7.28
N THR A 83 9.36 -7.80 6.76
CA THR A 83 8.00 -7.71 7.33
C THR A 83 6.90 -7.72 6.28
N LEU A 84 5.65 -7.96 6.71
CA LEU A 84 4.50 -7.83 5.82
C LEU A 84 4.20 -6.36 5.49
N SER A 85 4.56 -5.40 6.36
CA SER A 85 4.36 -3.97 6.12
C SER A 85 5.14 -3.44 4.93
N GLU A 86 6.22 -4.10 4.50
CA GLU A 86 6.92 -3.77 3.25
C GLU A 86 5.97 -3.83 2.03
N ALA A 87 4.93 -4.67 2.06
CA ALA A 87 3.94 -4.72 1.00
C ALA A 87 3.12 -3.42 0.86
N VAL A 88 2.99 -2.64 1.93
CA VAL A 88 2.38 -1.30 1.86
C VAL A 88 3.31 -0.38 1.09
N MET A 89 4.58 -0.28 1.49
CA MET A 89 5.61 0.50 0.80
C MET A 89 5.71 0.14 -0.69
N GLU A 90 5.80 -1.15 -1.03
CA GLU A 90 5.91 -1.60 -2.42
C GLU A 90 4.62 -1.33 -3.22
N ALA A 91 3.43 -1.46 -2.60
CA ALA A 91 2.19 -1.07 -3.26
C ALA A 91 2.13 0.44 -3.52
N VAL A 92 2.70 1.26 -2.62
CA VAL A 92 2.86 2.69 -2.89
C VAL A 92 3.87 2.90 -4.02
N ALA A 93 5.03 2.24 -3.99
CA ALA A 93 6.03 2.33 -5.03
C ALA A 93 5.46 1.99 -6.43
N ASP A 94 4.61 0.96 -6.53
CA ASP A 94 3.89 0.61 -7.76
C ASP A 94 2.96 1.73 -8.26
N ALA A 95 2.29 2.44 -7.35
CA ALA A 95 1.44 3.60 -7.72
C ALA A 95 2.23 4.78 -8.30
N TYR A 96 3.54 4.83 -8.05
CA TYR A 96 4.47 5.87 -8.50
C TYR A 96 5.50 5.36 -9.53
N ASP A 97 5.35 4.14 -10.05
CA ASP A 97 6.27 3.53 -11.01
C ASP A 97 7.71 3.35 -10.45
N GLU A 98 7.86 3.18 -9.13
CA GLU A 98 9.15 3.06 -8.41
C GLU A 98 9.32 1.68 -7.72
N VAL A 99 8.44 0.72 -7.99
CA VAL A 99 8.46 -0.61 -7.37
C VAL A 99 9.73 -1.41 -7.72
N ILE A 100 10.24 -2.17 -6.74
CA ILE A 100 11.50 -2.90 -6.89
C ILE A 100 11.27 -4.41 -6.94
N HIS A 101 10.29 -4.91 -6.18
CA HIS A 101 10.14 -6.34 -5.93
C HIS A 101 8.99 -7.00 -6.69
N LEU A 102 8.42 -6.34 -7.72
CA LEU A 102 7.37 -6.89 -8.58
C LEU A 102 7.89 -7.76 -9.73
#